data_AF-A0A944E654-F1
#
_entry.id   AF-A0A944E654-F1
#
_cell.length_a   1.000
_cell.length_b   1.000
_cell.length_c   1.000
_cell.angle_alpha   90.00
_cell.angle_beta   90.00
_cell.angle_gamma   90.00
#
_symmetry.space_group_name_H-M   'P 1'
#
loop_
_entity.id
_entity.type
_entity.pdbx_description
1 polymer ?
#
loop_
_entity_poly.entity_id
_entity_poly.type
_entity_poly.pdbx_seq_one_letter_code
_entity_poly.pdbx_strand_id
1 'polypeptide(L)'
;MLIALDTNLLPRQGKVQSVAIATLLRVAPALNATVAIPRVVLAESINARRQEAQEAIDQHSAAVSNLAKYCEVDSYYVPSLDVIVGEWREGLEASFAILELDGEDAVEALEREALRRKPAKSNGTGARDSAIWLCVKREHFKQVGDTHFASGNTDDFAASKRDHSLHPDLAEELGERLSAFHYHTSVESVIAALCSRTKVSITTESFPDDVLLSIIDQVVGHEELNKFTEFSGRSPEDFGPIESLEFTEVNVRGAYSAAGITVGFLSASFEMPFAPEVHETLGTSASGRLGGWFALSSDGEVVEFDVTLLRSLSYVRPWEAEDETLDDLN
;
A
#
# COMPACT_ATOMS: atom_id res chain seq x y z
N MET A 1 19.14 -11.07 -4.03
CA MET A 1 19.11 -10.31 -2.75
C MET A 1 17.78 -10.58 -2.05
N LEU A 2 17.76 -10.70 -0.72
CA LEU A 2 16.51 -10.85 0.04
C LEU A 2 16.20 -9.56 0.81
N ILE A 3 14.94 -9.16 0.83
CA ILE A 3 14.43 -8.08 1.66
C ILE A 3 13.32 -8.65 2.53
N ALA A 4 13.61 -8.88 3.82
CA ALA A 4 12.67 -9.47 4.76
C ALA A 4 12.06 -8.38 5.66
N LEU A 5 10.73 -8.35 5.76
CA LEU A 5 9.99 -7.37 6.58
C LEU A 5 9.35 -8.03 7.81
N ASP A 6 9.38 -7.30 8.92
CA ASP A 6 8.66 -7.61 10.16
C ASP A 6 7.22 -7.07 10.14
N THR A 7 6.35 -7.60 11.01
CA THR A 7 4.93 -7.25 11.13
C THR A 7 4.69 -5.77 11.37
N ASN A 8 5.53 -5.13 12.18
CA ASN A 8 5.36 -3.72 12.53
C ASN A 8 5.65 -2.75 11.37
N LEU A 9 6.24 -3.23 10.27
CA LEU A 9 6.47 -2.45 9.07
C LEU A 9 5.34 -2.60 8.04
N LEU A 10 4.44 -3.57 8.23
CA LEU A 10 3.27 -3.73 7.38
C LEU A 10 2.18 -2.71 7.78
N PRO A 11 1.40 -2.20 6.81
CA PRO A 11 0.31 -1.29 7.10
C PRO A 11 -0.75 -1.99 7.96
N ARG A 12 -1.24 -1.28 8.96
CA ARG A 12 -2.34 -1.77 9.81
C ARG A 12 -3.71 -1.52 9.19
N GLN A 13 -3.84 -0.39 8.50
CA GLN A 13 -5.09 0.08 7.91
C GLN A 13 -4.97 0.30 6.40
N GLY A 14 -6.09 0.31 5.70
CA GLY A 14 -6.16 0.51 4.25
C GLY A 14 -5.65 -0.70 3.45
N LYS A 15 -5.14 -0.43 2.24
CA LYS A 15 -4.56 -1.42 1.33
C LYS A 15 -3.17 -1.88 1.81
N VAL A 16 -2.75 -3.08 1.42
CA VAL A 16 -1.43 -3.67 1.74
C VAL A 16 -0.27 -2.79 1.28
N GLN A 17 -0.49 -2.00 0.23
CA GLN A 17 0.52 -1.18 -0.41
C GLN A 17 0.52 0.24 0.17
N SER A 18 1.23 0.42 1.29
CA SER A 18 1.65 1.76 1.71
C SER A 18 2.60 2.36 0.67
N VAL A 19 2.81 3.68 0.70
CA VAL A 19 3.64 4.32 -0.32
C VAL A 19 5.06 3.73 -0.33
N ALA A 20 5.66 3.54 0.86
CA ALA A 20 6.99 2.98 0.97
C ALA A 20 7.05 1.50 0.50
N ILE A 21 6.09 0.66 0.89
CA ILE A 21 6.05 -0.75 0.46
C ILE A 21 5.85 -0.84 -1.05
N ALA A 22 4.98 -0.03 -1.62
CA ALA A 22 4.74 0.00 -3.06
C ALA A 22 6.00 0.40 -3.83
N THR A 23 6.75 1.41 -3.38
CA THR A 23 8.09 1.72 -3.93
C THR A 23 8.98 0.49 -3.88
N LEU A 24 9.10 -0.14 -2.70
CA LEU A 24 9.99 -1.27 -2.47
C LEU A 24 9.66 -2.45 -3.40
N LEU A 25 8.39 -2.80 -3.53
CA LEU A 25 7.91 -3.87 -4.40
C LEU A 25 8.18 -3.58 -5.88
N ARG A 26 8.08 -2.32 -6.30
CA ARG A 26 8.35 -1.91 -7.69
C ARG A 26 9.84 -1.88 -8.04
N VAL A 27 10.70 -1.49 -7.11
CA VAL A 27 12.15 -1.47 -7.35
C VAL A 27 12.82 -2.84 -7.20
N ALA A 28 12.23 -3.74 -6.42
CA ALA A 28 12.82 -5.03 -6.11
C ALA A 28 13.14 -5.89 -7.37
N PRO A 29 12.26 -6.01 -8.38
CA PRO A 29 12.58 -6.75 -9.60
C PRO A 29 13.81 -6.21 -10.34
N ALA A 30 13.96 -4.88 -10.45
CA ALA A 30 15.12 -4.28 -11.12
C ALA A 30 16.42 -4.49 -10.35
N LEU A 31 16.33 -4.66 -9.03
CA LEU A 31 17.46 -5.01 -8.15
C LEU A 31 17.72 -6.52 -8.06
N ASN A 32 16.99 -7.35 -8.81
CA ASN A 32 17.00 -8.81 -8.68
C ASN A 32 16.84 -9.24 -7.20
N ALA A 33 15.89 -8.57 -6.53
CA ALA A 33 15.59 -8.74 -5.13
C ALA A 33 14.21 -9.37 -4.94
N THR A 34 14.09 -10.17 -3.88
CA THR A 34 12.80 -10.73 -3.45
C THR A 34 12.39 -10.04 -2.16
N VAL A 35 11.20 -9.43 -2.15
CA VAL A 35 10.60 -8.89 -0.93
C VAL A 35 9.76 -9.99 -0.29
N ALA A 36 10.03 -10.29 0.97
CA ALA A 36 9.46 -11.42 1.66
C ALA A 36 9.02 -11.09 3.09
N ILE A 37 8.07 -11.87 3.60
CA ILE A 37 7.67 -11.85 5.00
C ILE A 37 7.71 -13.28 5.56
N PRO A 38 8.19 -13.49 6.80
CA PRO A 38 8.03 -14.78 7.47
C PRO A 38 6.57 -15.17 7.63
N ARG A 39 6.28 -16.49 7.61
CA ARG A 39 4.94 -17.05 7.87
C ARG A 39 4.36 -16.57 9.20
N VAL A 40 5.21 -16.36 10.21
CA VAL A 40 4.82 -15.78 11.51
C VAL A 40 4.30 -14.35 11.34
N VAL A 41 5.00 -13.51 10.55
CA VAL A 41 4.60 -12.13 10.26
C VAL A 41 3.25 -12.06 9.55
N LEU A 42 3.04 -12.94 8.57
CA LEU A 42 1.75 -13.06 7.88
C LEU A 42 0.61 -13.40 8.89
N ALA A 43 0.82 -14.40 9.74
CA ALA A 43 -0.17 -14.80 10.73
C ALA A 43 -0.47 -13.68 11.74
N GLU A 44 0.55 -12.94 12.18
CA GLU A 44 0.37 -11.77 13.05
C GLU A 44 -0.41 -10.65 12.38
N SER A 45 -0.09 -10.33 11.13
CA SER A 45 -0.79 -9.29 10.36
C SER A 45 -2.27 -9.64 10.16
N ILE A 46 -2.57 -10.90 9.83
CA ILE A 46 -3.94 -11.42 9.70
C ILE A 46 -4.71 -11.30 11.01
N ASN A 47 -4.10 -11.70 12.13
CA ASN A 47 -4.75 -11.63 13.44
C ASN A 47 -4.96 -10.19 13.90
N ALA A 48 -3.99 -9.30 13.67
CA ALA A 48 -4.14 -7.88 13.95
C ALA A 48 -5.29 -7.27 13.13
N ARG A 49 -5.35 -7.54 11.83
CA ARG A 49 -6.45 -7.09 10.96
C ARG A 49 -7.80 -7.62 11.43
N ARG A 50 -7.87 -8.89 11.83
CA ARG A 50 -9.10 -9.48 12.38
C ARG A 50 -9.57 -8.74 13.63
N GLN A 51 -8.66 -8.46 14.56
CA GLN A 51 -9.00 -7.76 15.80
C GLN A 51 -9.50 -6.33 15.50
N GLU A 52 -8.76 -5.57 14.69
CA GLU A 52 -9.15 -4.20 14.33
C GLU A 52 -10.49 -4.15 13.58
N ALA A 53 -10.74 -5.09 12.67
CA ALA A 53 -12.01 -5.19 11.95
C ALA A 53 -13.18 -5.56 12.86
N GLN A 54 -12.99 -6.51 13.80
CA GLN A 54 -14.02 -6.86 14.78
C GLN A 54 -14.36 -5.66 15.67
N GLU A 55 -13.35 -4.96 16.18
CA GLU A 55 -13.55 -3.75 16.99
C GLU A 55 -14.33 -2.67 16.22
N ALA A 56 -14.02 -2.47 14.94
CA ALA A 56 -14.74 -1.53 14.08
C ALA A 56 -16.19 -1.96 13.86
N ILE A 57 -16.46 -3.24 13.57
CA ILE A 57 -17.81 -3.80 13.39
C ILE A 57 -18.64 -3.68 14.67
N ASP A 58 -18.05 -3.93 15.83
CA ASP A 58 -18.73 -3.83 17.13
C ASP A 58 -19.10 -2.37 17.46
N GLN A 59 -18.15 -1.45 17.29
CA GLN A 59 -18.38 0.00 17.48
C GLN A 59 -19.48 0.50 16.56
N HIS A 60 -19.41 0.07 15.31
CA HIS A 60 -20.36 0.39 14.28
C HIS A 60 -21.78 -0.10 14.61
N SER A 61 -21.91 -1.37 14.99
CA SER A 61 -23.19 -1.98 15.38
C SER A 61 -23.80 -1.29 16.60
N ALA A 62 -22.96 -0.92 17.58
CA ALA A 62 -23.38 -0.15 18.74
C ALA A 62 -23.89 1.25 18.36
N ALA A 63 -23.22 1.94 17.43
CA ALA A 63 -23.62 3.25 16.94
C ALA A 63 -24.96 3.20 16.20
N VAL A 64 -25.16 2.22 15.32
CA VAL A 64 -26.43 1.99 14.60
C VAL A 64 -27.56 1.71 15.58
N SER A 65 -27.35 0.78 16.52
CA SER A 65 -28.36 0.45 17.54
C SER A 65 -28.73 1.67 18.40
N ASN A 66 -27.78 2.55 18.69
CA ASN A 66 -28.06 3.77 19.43
C ASN A 66 -28.85 4.80 18.60
N LEU A 67 -28.49 4.99 17.33
CA LEU A 67 -29.16 5.92 16.43
C LEU A 67 -30.60 5.49 16.12
N ALA A 68 -30.82 4.18 15.96
CA ALA A 68 -32.13 3.58 15.70
C ALA A 68 -33.20 3.89 16.78
N LYS A 69 -32.79 4.40 17.95
CA LYS A 69 -33.71 4.88 19.01
C LYS A 69 -34.37 6.22 18.68
N TYR A 70 -33.77 6.99 17.79
CA TYR A 70 -34.16 8.37 17.48
C TYR A 70 -34.73 8.53 16.08
N CYS A 71 -34.28 7.71 15.12
CA CYS A 71 -34.77 7.71 13.75
C CYS A 71 -34.69 6.30 13.14
N GLU A 72 -35.39 6.12 12.02
CA GLU A 72 -35.18 4.96 11.17
C GLU A 72 -33.77 5.03 10.56
N VAL A 73 -33.05 3.92 10.55
CA VAL A 73 -31.69 3.82 10.02
C VAL A 73 -31.71 2.78 8.90
N ASP A 74 -31.33 3.20 7.69
CA ASP A 74 -31.23 2.30 6.56
C ASP A 74 -30.20 1.20 6.82
N SER A 75 -30.50 -0.01 6.37
CA SER A 75 -29.52 -1.10 6.36
C SER A 75 -28.53 -0.85 5.22
N TYR A 76 -27.25 -0.84 5.54
CA TYR A 76 -26.19 -0.84 4.56
C TYR A 76 -25.32 -2.07 4.74
N TYR A 77 -24.67 -2.47 3.65
CA TYR A 77 -23.86 -3.66 3.62
C TYR A 77 -22.57 -3.45 4.43
N VAL A 78 -22.33 -4.34 5.39
CA VAL A 78 -21.07 -4.47 6.11
C VAL A 78 -20.50 -5.84 5.77
N PRO A 79 -19.32 -5.92 5.13
CA PRO A 79 -18.70 -7.20 4.83
C PRO A 79 -18.47 -8.03 6.11
N SER A 80 -18.57 -9.36 5.97
CA SER A 80 -18.25 -10.25 7.09
C SER A 80 -16.77 -10.19 7.46
N LEU A 81 -16.45 -10.51 8.71
CA LEU A 81 -15.06 -10.54 9.19
C LEU A 81 -14.17 -11.46 8.35
N ASP A 82 -14.69 -12.60 7.91
CA ASP A 82 -13.93 -13.56 7.09
C ASP A 82 -13.60 -13.01 5.70
N VAL A 83 -14.50 -12.21 5.10
CA VAL A 83 -14.25 -11.52 3.82
C VAL A 83 -13.12 -10.50 3.98
N ILE A 84 -13.23 -9.62 4.99
CA ILE A 84 -12.22 -8.58 5.26
C ILE A 84 -10.83 -9.20 5.52
N VAL A 85 -10.78 -10.26 6.31
CA VAL A 85 -9.53 -10.96 6.63
C VAL A 85 -9.00 -11.76 5.44
N GLY A 86 -9.89 -12.35 4.64
CA GLY A 86 -9.56 -13.07 3.41
C GLY A 86 -8.87 -12.17 2.39
N GLU A 87 -9.49 -11.04 2.05
CA GLU A 87 -8.93 -10.04 1.13
C GLU A 87 -7.56 -9.53 1.61
N TRP A 88 -7.40 -9.32 2.92
CA TRP A 88 -6.13 -8.90 3.49
C TRP A 88 -5.03 -9.96 3.33
N ARG A 89 -5.36 -11.23 3.60
CA ARG A 89 -4.43 -12.34 3.40
C ARG A 89 -4.02 -12.45 1.94
N GLU A 90 -4.99 -12.45 1.02
CA GLU A 90 -4.74 -12.57 -0.41
C GLU A 90 -3.85 -11.43 -0.91
N GLY A 91 -4.09 -10.20 -0.46
CA GLY A 91 -3.24 -9.06 -0.78
C GLY A 91 -1.80 -9.22 -0.29
N LEU A 92 -1.59 -9.77 0.91
CA LEU A 92 -0.25 -10.03 1.44
C LEU A 92 0.46 -11.16 0.67
N GLU A 93 -0.22 -12.29 0.43
CA GLU A 93 0.35 -13.43 -0.28
C GLU A 93 0.61 -13.13 -1.76
N ALA A 94 -0.17 -12.23 -2.37
CA ALA A 94 0.09 -11.74 -3.73
C ALA A 94 1.27 -10.74 -3.79
N SER A 95 1.51 -9.99 -2.72
CA SER A 95 2.54 -8.93 -2.69
C SER A 95 3.92 -9.43 -2.25
N PHE A 96 3.98 -10.48 -1.42
CA PHE A 96 5.22 -10.91 -0.76
C PHE A 96 5.49 -12.39 -0.96
N ALA A 97 6.76 -12.74 -1.12
CA ALA A 97 7.18 -14.12 -0.93
C ALA A 97 7.02 -14.50 0.55
N ILE A 98 6.47 -15.68 0.84
CA ILE A 98 6.30 -16.14 2.20
C ILE A 98 7.47 -17.06 2.59
N LEU A 99 8.20 -16.68 3.63
CA LEU A 99 9.27 -17.51 4.19
C LEU A 99 8.66 -18.49 5.20
N GLU A 100 8.67 -19.78 4.88
CA GLU A 100 8.09 -20.79 5.76
C GLU A 100 8.87 -20.94 7.07
N LEU A 101 8.15 -21.21 8.16
CA LEU A 101 8.77 -21.50 9.45
C LEU A 101 9.09 -23.00 9.53
N ASP A 102 10.37 -23.34 9.66
CA ASP A 102 10.78 -24.72 9.93
C ASP A 102 10.47 -25.12 11.38
N GLY A 103 10.22 -26.41 11.59
CA GLY A 103 9.91 -26.94 12.92
C GLY A 103 11.06 -26.77 13.91
N GLU A 104 12.30 -26.90 13.47
CA GLU A 104 13.48 -26.69 14.33
C GLU A 104 13.61 -25.24 14.77
N ASP A 105 13.39 -24.29 13.85
CA ASP A 105 13.36 -22.86 14.18
C ASP A 105 12.24 -22.53 15.19
N ALA A 106 11.07 -23.16 15.06
CA ALA A 106 9.96 -22.96 15.99
C ALA A 106 10.29 -23.46 17.40
N VAL A 107 10.96 -24.60 17.52
CA VAL A 107 11.42 -25.14 18.80
C VAL A 107 12.51 -24.24 19.39
N GLU A 108 13.52 -23.86 18.61
CA GLU A 108 14.59 -22.97 19.09
C GLU A 108 14.02 -21.60 19.51
N ALA A 109 13.02 -21.08 18.81
CA ALA A 109 12.35 -19.84 19.19
C ALA A 109 11.72 -19.90 20.59
N LEU A 110 11.08 -21.02 20.95
CA LEU A 110 10.53 -21.26 22.29
C LEU A 110 11.64 -21.41 23.34
N GLU A 111 12.72 -22.11 22.99
CA GLU A 111 13.89 -22.25 23.87
C GLU A 111 14.56 -20.90 24.16
N ARG A 112 14.69 -20.04 23.14
CA ARG A 112 15.20 -18.67 23.30
C ARG A 112 14.34 -17.86 24.24
N GLU A 113 13.01 -17.95 24.13
CA GLU A 113 12.09 -17.29 25.06
C GLU A 113 12.28 -17.78 26.50
N ALA A 114 12.34 -19.10 26.70
CA ALA A 114 12.56 -19.70 28.02
C ALA A 114 13.89 -19.29 28.64
N LEU A 115 14.94 -19.18 27.82
CA LEU A 115 16.29 -18.78 28.23
C LEU A 115 16.52 -17.27 28.19
N ARG A 116 15.52 -16.47 27.78
CA ARG A 116 15.61 -15.02 27.60
C ARG A 116 16.77 -14.60 26.69
N ARG A 117 17.02 -15.39 25.64
CA ARG A 117 18.03 -15.11 24.61
C ARG A 117 17.43 -14.23 23.54
N LYS A 118 18.20 -13.25 23.06
CA LYS A 118 17.75 -12.35 21.99
C LYS A 118 17.26 -13.12 20.74
N PRO A 119 16.24 -12.59 20.04
CA PRO A 119 15.53 -11.33 20.30
C PRO A 119 14.48 -11.40 21.43
N ALA A 120 14.33 -12.52 22.12
CA ALA A 120 13.40 -12.61 23.25
C ALA A 120 13.78 -11.64 24.40
N LYS A 121 12.74 -11.13 25.07
CA LYS A 121 12.80 -10.16 26.16
C LYS A 121 13.14 -10.82 27.49
N SER A 122 13.69 -10.01 28.40
CA SER A 122 14.01 -10.41 29.77
C SER A 122 12.79 -10.83 30.60
N ASN A 123 11.58 -10.41 30.22
CA ASN A 123 10.34 -10.81 30.88
C ASN A 123 9.84 -12.21 30.45
N GLY A 124 10.58 -12.93 29.60
CA GLY A 124 10.18 -14.26 29.11
C GLY A 124 9.10 -14.22 28.02
N THR A 125 9.14 -13.19 27.16
CA THR A 125 8.30 -13.08 25.96
C THR A 125 9.18 -12.83 24.73
N GLY A 126 8.74 -13.23 23.54
CA GLY A 126 9.44 -12.95 22.29
C GLY A 126 9.79 -14.18 21.47
N ALA A 127 9.11 -15.31 21.67
CA ALA A 127 9.21 -16.47 20.80
C ALA A 127 8.87 -16.11 19.34
N ARG A 128 7.91 -15.21 19.11
CA ARG A 128 7.54 -14.77 17.75
C ARG A 128 8.67 -13.98 17.07
N ASP A 129 9.24 -12.99 17.74
CA ASP A 129 10.41 -12.27 17.25
C ASP A 129 11.60 -13.21 17.01
N SER A 130 11.75 -14.23 17.87
CA SER A 130 12.80 -15.25 17.72
C SER A 130 12.58 -16.14 16.49
N ALA A 131 11.34 -16.55 16.23
CA ALA A 131 10.99 -17.30 15.03
C ALA A 131 11.20 -16.48 13.75
N ILE A 132 10.89 -15.18 13.78
CA ILE A 132 11.18 -14.24 12.69
C ILE A 132 12.69 -14.18 12.43
N TRP A 133 13.50 -13.97 13.48
CA TRP A 133 14.96 -13.95 13.39
C TRP A 133 15.51 -15.23 12.76
N LEU A 134 15.12 -16.38 13.29
CA LEU A 134 15.64 -17.68 12.86
C LEU A 134 15.27 -17.96 11.41
N CYS A 135 14.04 -17.66 11.02
CA CYS A 135 13.60 -17.78 9.64
C CYS A 135 14.44 -16.92 8.68
N VAL A 136 14.63 -15.63 9.00
CA VAL A 136 15.42 -14.72 8.16
C VAL A 136 16.89 -15.13 8.12
N LYS A 137 17.46 -15.52 9.27
CA LYS A 137 18.84 -16.03 9.37
C LYS A 137 19.02 -17.26 8.48
N ARG A 138 18.12 -18.24 8.56
CA ARG A 138 18.18 -19.46 7.77
C ARG A 138 18.14 -19.16 6.27
N GLU A 139 17.21 -18.31 5.83
CA GLU A 139 17.13 -17.92 4.41
C GLU A 139 18.37 -17.13 3.97
N HIS A 140 18.92 -16.27 4.83
CA HIS A 140 20.18 -15.60 4.57
C HIS A 140 21.32 -16.60 4.31
N PHE A 141 21.41 -17.69 5.07
CA PHE A 141 22.45 -18.71 4.86
C PHE A 141 22.21 -19.61 3.64
N LYS A 142 20.97 -19.79 3.18
CA LYS A 142 20.65 -20.60 1.99
C LYS A 142 21.04 -19.93 0.68
N GLN A 143 21.05 -18.60 0.62
CA GLN A 143 21.27 -17.86 -0.61
C GLN A 143 22.66 -17.21 -0.69
N VAL A 144 23.10 -16.95 -1.93
CA VAL A 144 24.27 -16.12 -2.21
C VAL A 144 23.81 -14.68 -2.42
N GLY A 145 24.32 -13.74 -1.63
CA GLY A 145 24.06 -12.31 -1.76
C GLY A 145 23.49 -11.67 -0.51
N ASP A 146 23.20 -10.37 -0.62
CA ASP A 146 22.85 -9.54 0.52
C ASP A 146 21.43 -9.82 1.03
N THR A 147 21.25 -9.61 2.32
CA THR A 147 19.95 -9.69 2.99
C THR A 147 19.69 -8.40 3.75
N HIS A 148 18.56 -7.76 3.46
CA HIS A 148 18.08 -6.57 4.14
C HIS A 148 16.94 -7.01 5.04
N PHE A 149 17.16 -7.05 6.34
CA PHE A 149 16.12 -7.32 7.32
C PHE A 149 15.64 -6.00 7.93
N ALA A 150 14.34 -5.74 7.85
CA ALA A 150 13.74 -4.52 8.38
C ALA A 150 12.74 -4.82 9.49
N SER A 151 12.95 -4.21 10.65
CA SER A 151 12.02 -4.26 11.78
C SER A 151 12.01 -2.93 12.53
N GLY A 152 10.81 -2.42 12.82
CA GLY A 152 10.64 -1.28 13.73
C GLY A 152 10.88 -1.63 15.21
N ASN A 153 11.18 -2.89 15.54
CA ASN A 153 11.27 -3.38 16.90
C ASN A 153 12.70 -3.24 17.45
N THR A 154 13.11 -1.98 17.61
CA THR A 154 14.46 -1.61 18.05
C THR A 154 14.84 -2.13 19.43
N ASP A 155 13.87 -2.46 20.29
CA ASP A 155 14.16 -3.01 21.61
C ASP A 155 14.62 -4.48 21.56
N ASP A 156 14.18 -5.21 20.54
CA ASP A 156 14.36 -6.66 20.45
C ASP A 156 15.50 -7.04 19.49
N PHE A 157 15.64 -6.32 18.37
CA PHE A 157 16.64 -6.63 17.34
C PHE A 157 17.84 -5.69 17.31
N ALA A 158 17.74 -4.45 17.82
CA ALA A 158 18.84 -3.49 17.76
C ALA A 158 19.75 -3.57 19.01
N ALA A 159 20.97 -3.06 18.89
CA ALA A 159 21.91 -2.96 20.00
C ALA A 159 21.35 -2.05 21.12
N SER A 160 20.70 -0.93 20.76
CA SER A 160 19.93 -0.11 21.70
C SER A 160 18.96 0.84 20.98
N LYS A 161 18.12 1.56 21.72
CA LYS A 161 17.27 2.63 21.14
C LYS A 161 18.04 3.74 20.44
N ARG A 162 19.31 3.97 20.80
CA ARG A 162 20.16 5.01 20.21
C ARG A 162 21.10 4.48 19.13
N ASP A 163 21.33 3.17 19.16
CA ASP A 163 22.19 2.46 18.23
C ASP A 163 21.34 1.47 17.45
N HIS A 164 20.95 1.90 16.26
CA HIS A 164 20.10 1.15 15.35
C HIS A 164 20.84 0.04 14.60
N SER A 165 22.09 -0.28 14.97
CA SER A 165 22.77 -1.48 14.48
C SER A 165 22.14 -2.75 15.05
N LEU A 166 22.35 -3.88 14.37
CA LEU A 166 21.90 -5.19 14.81
C LEU A 166 22.51 -5.52 16.19
N HIS A 167 21.73 -6.12 17.08
CA HIS A 167 22.20 -6.51 18.40
C HIS A 167 23.45 -7.42 18.31
N PRO A 168 24.50 -7.20 19.15
CA PRO A 168 25.74 -7.97 19.07
C PRO A 168 25.56 -9.49 19.10
N ASP A 169 24.72 -10.01 20.01
CA ASP A 169 24.43 -11.45 20.07
C ASP A 169 23.86 -12.01 18.76
N LEU A 170 23.00 -11.24 18.07
CA LEU A 170 22.42 -11.64 16.79
C LEU A 170 23.44 -11.51 15.66
N ALA A 171 24.32 -10.49 15.73
CA ALA A 171 25.40 -10.32 14.78
C ALA A 171 26.45 -11.44 14.88
N GLU A 172 26.76 -11.91 16.09
CA GLU A 172 27.66 -13.05 16.33
C GLU A 172 27.14 -14.32 15.66
N GLU A 173 25.82 -14.57 15.71
CA GLU A 173 25.20 -15.73 15.04
C GLU A 173 25.36 -15.73 13.52
N LEU A 174 25.59 -14.58 12.90
CA LEU A 174 25.84 -14.46 11.46
C LEU A 174 27.30 -14.76 11.10
N GLY A 175 28.24 -14.65 12.05
CA GLY A 175 29.66 -14.95 11.84
C GLY A 175 30.25 -14.21 10.62
N GLU A 176 30.95 -14.95 9.74
CA GLU A 176 31.56 -14.41 8.53
C GLU A 176 30.54 -13.83 7.53
N ARG A 177 29.26 -14.20 7.66
CA ARG A 177 28.19 -13.75 6.78
C ARG A 177 27.58 -12.41 7.19
N LEU A 178 27.96 -11.87 8.35
CA LEU A 178 27.47 -10.57 8.84
C LEU A 178 27.66 -9.43 7.84
N SER A 179 28.73 -9.42 7.05
CA SER A 179 29.00 -8.34 6.09
C SER A 179 27.97 -8.23 4.95
N ALA A 180 27.24 -9.31 4.68
CA ALA A 180 26.16 -9.37 3.68
C ALA A 180 24.76 -9.26 4.33
N PHE A 181 24.68 -8.89 5.61
CA PHE A 181 23.43 -8.74 6.34
C PHE A 181 23.27 -7.29 6.79
N HIS A 182 22.20 -6.65 6.32
CA HIS A 182 21.89 -5.25 6.59
C HIS A 182 20.61 -5.17 7.42
N TYR A 183 20.73 -4.65 8.64
CA TYR A 183 19.58 -4.40 9.51
C TYR A 183 19.06 -2.97 9.34
N HIS A 184 17.74 -2.84 9.25
CA HIS A 184 17.01 -1.62 8.96
C HIS A 184 15.89 -1.44 9.99
N THR A 185 15.60 -0.20 10.38
CA THR A 185 14.54 0.10 11.35
C THR A 185 13.23 0.54 10.71
N SER A 186 13.22 0.75 9.39
CA SER A 186 12.02 1.09 8.62
C SER A 186 12.17 0.71 7.15
N VAL A 187 11.05 0.66 6.43
CA VAL A 187 11.03 0.45 4.96
C VAL A 187 11.76 1.58 4.25
N GLU A 188 11.64 2.82 4.72
CA GLU A 188 12.35 3.98 4.16
C GLU A 188 13.86 3.85 4.27
N SER A 189 14.38 3.27 5.37
CA SER A 189 15.81 3.01 5.51
C SER A 189 16.31 1.95 4.53
N VAL A 190 15.50 0.94 4.22
CA VAL A 190 15.79 -0.04 3.16
C VAL A 190 15.84 0.68 1.80
N ILE A 191 14.83 1.49 1.48
CA ILE A 191 14.78 2.25 0.22
C ILE A 191 15.98 3.19 0.11
N ALA A 192 16.34 3.90 1.17
CA ALA A 192 17.49 4.81 1.17
C ALA A 192 18.83 4.08 0.97
N ALA A 193 18.93 2.82 1.43
CA ALA A 193 20.12 2.00 1.22
C ALA A 193 20.20 1.43 -0.21
N LEU A 194 19.05 1.13 -0.84
CA LEU A 194 18.99 0.44 -2.13
C LEU A 194 18.76 1.38 -3.33
N CYS A 195 18.24 2.58 -3.09
CA CYS A 195 17.79 3.50 -4.11
C CYS A 195 18.38 4.90 -3.91
N SER A 196 18.57 5.62 -5.00
CA SER A 196 18.90 7.06 -4.97
C SER A 196 17.62 7.87 -5.05
N ARG A 197 17.44 8.83 -4.14
CA ARG A 197 16.31 9.76 -4.23
C ARG A 197 16.54 10.74 -5.38
N THR A 198 15.58 10.85 -6.29
CA THR A 198 15.68 11.71 -7.48
C THR A 198 14.62 12.80 -7.42
N LYS A 199 14.96 14.00 -7.92
CA LYS A 199 13.97 15.04 -8.17
C LYS A 199 13.50 14.91 -9.61
N VAL A 200 12.22 14.71 -9.80
CA VAL A 200 11.58 14.61 -11.11
C VAL A 200 10.47 15.65 -11.20
N SER A 201 10.31 16.23 -12.38
CA SER A 201 9.23 17.16 -12.69
C SER A 201 8.31 16.46 -13.66
N ILE A 202 7.06 16.25 -13.26
CA ILE A 202 6.04 15.60 -14.08
C ILE A 202 5.02 16.66 -14.46
N THR A 203 4.72 16.74 -15.76
CA THR A 203 3.68 17.58 -16.35
C THR A 203 2.70 16.69 -17.12
N THR A 204 1.58 17.24 -17.58
CA THR A 204 0.65 16.51 -18.47
C THR A 204 1.36 15.95 -19.70
N GLU A 205 2.30 16.70 -20.28
CA GLU A 205 3.12 16.27 -21.43
C GLU A 205 4.06 15.10 -21.13
N SER A 206 4.27 14.76 -19.85
CA SER A 206 5.10 13.62 -19.46
C SER A 206 4.38 12.27 -19.62
N PHE A 207 3.08 12.27 -19.91
CA PHE A 207 2.25 11.08 -20.04
C PHE A 207 1.96 10.80 -21.52
N PRO A 208 2.46 9.69 -22.08
CA PRO A 208 2.07 9.23 -23.40
C PRO A 208 0.57 8.85 -23.46
N ASP A 209 -0.01 8.89 -24.66
CA ASP A 209 -1.46 8.65 -24.88
C ASP A 209 -1.95 7.31 -24.33
N ASP A 210 -1.15 6.24 -24.43
CA ASP A 210 -1.48 4.92 -23.91
C ASP A 210 -1.51 4.88 -22.37
N VAL A 211 -0.65 5.65 -21.71
CA VAL A 211 -0.68 5.83 -20.26
C VAL A 211 -1.90 6.66 -19.84
N LEU A 212 -2.21 7.74 -20.58
CA LEU A 212 -3.40 8.55 -20.33
C LEU A 212 -4.69 7.72 -20.46
N LEU A 213 -4.78 6.89 -21.51
CA LEU A 213 -5.86 5.92 -21.68
C LEU A 213 -5.98 4.96 -20.49
N SER A 214 -4.86 4.38 -20.07
CA SER A 214 -4.84 3.51 -18.89
C SER A 214 -5.29 4.23 -17.62
N ILE A 215 -4.95 5.52 -17.45
CA ILE A 215 -5.44 6.32 -16.32
C ILE A 215 -6.96 6.49 -16.41
N ILE A 216 -7.51 6.81 -17.58
CA ILE A 216 -8.96 6.94 -17.79
C ILE A 216 -9.64 5.61 -17.47
N ASP A 217 -9.17 4.49 -18.01
CA ASP A 217 -9.71 3.16 -17.74
C ASP A 217 -9.73 2.86 -16.24
N GLN A 218 -8.65 3.16 -15.52
CA GLN A 218 -8.54 2.96 -14.09
C GLN A 218 -9.46 3.90 -13.28
N VAL A 219 -9.62 5.15 -13.72
CA VAL A 219 -10.53 6.11 -13.09
C VAL A 219 -11.97 5.65 -13.29
N VAL A 220 -12.38 5.36 -14.53
CA VAL A 220 -13.73 4.90 -14.91
C VAL A 220 -14.08 3.59 -14.23
N GLY A 221 -13.14 2.64 -14.20
CA GLY A 221 -13.30 1.35 -13.52
C GLY A 221 -13.22 1.42 -11.99
N HIS A 222 -12.91 2.59 -11.41
CA HIS A 222 -12.75 2.72 -9.96
C HIS A 222 -14.10 2.51 -9.25
N GLU A 223 -14.14 1.65 -8.23
CA GLU A 223 -15.38 1.28 -7.52
C GLU A 223 -16.15 2.48 -6.96
N GLU A 224 -15.46 3.55 -6.57
CA GLU A 224 -16.09 4.79 -6.10
C GLU A 224 -16.92 5.50 -7.19
N LEU A 225 -16.54 5.41 -8.47
CA LEU A 225 -17.35 5.95 -9.56
C LEU A 225 -18.60 5.13 -9.80
N ASN A 226 -18.50 3.81 -9.67
CA ASN A 226 -19.64 2.89 -9.81
C ASN A 226 -20.73 3.10 -8.76
N LYS A 227 -20.47 3.89 -7.69
CA LYS A 227 -21.50 4.30 -6.72
C LYS A 227 -22.45 5.36 -7.28
N PHE A 228 -22.03 6.11 -8.31
CA PHE A 228 -22.88 7.09 -8.99
C PHE A 228 -23.61 6.40 -10.13
N THR A 229 -24.94 6.36 -10.03
CA THR A 229 -25.81 5.69 -11.02
C THR A 229 -25.59 6.19 -12.45
N GLU A 230 -25.25 7.45 -12.60
CA GLU A 230 -25.02 8.13 -13.88
C GLU A 230 -23.76 7.60 -14.61
N PHE A 231 -22.79 7.08 -13.83
CA PHE A 231 -21.56 6.48 -14.33
C PHE A 231 -21.65 4.96 -14.52
N SER A 232 -22.74 4.34 -14.06
CA SER A 232 -22.91 2.89 -14.16
C SER A 232 -23.01 2.43 -15.62
N GLY A 233 -22.12 1.53 -16.04
CA GLY A 233 -22.09 0.99 -17.40
C GLY A 233 -21.47 1.91 -18.45
N ARG A 234 -20.84 3.01 -18.03
CA ARG A 234 -20.09 3.89 -18.93
C ARG A 234 -18.75 3.26 -19.31
N SER A 235 -18.35 3.54 -20.54
CA SER A 235 -17.07 3.12 -21.12
C SER A 235 -16.12 4.31 -21.18
N PRO A 236 -14.80 4.08 -21.32
CA PRO A 236 -13.83 5.15 -21.56
C PRO A 236 -14.19 6.06 -22.74
N GLU A 237 -14.92 5.56 -23.75
CA GLU A 237 -15.36 6.34 -24.93
C GLU A 237 -16.44 7.39 -24.59
N ASP A 238 -17.13 7.27 -23.45
CA ASP A 238 -18.08 8.29 -22.97
C ASP A 238 -17.35 9.53 -22.39
N PHE A 239 -16.05 9.42 -22.16
CA PHE A 239 -15.18 10.50 -21.71
C PHE A 239 -14.48 11.05 -22.96
N GLY A 240 -14.38 12.37 -23.07
CA GLY A 240 -13.93 13.06 -24.29
C GLY A 240 -12.55 12.61 -24.78
N PRO A 241 -12.06 13.19 -25.90
CA PRO A 241 -10.76 12.82 -26.47
C PRO A 241 -9.66 12.86 -25.40
N ILE A 242 -8.78 11.85 -25.37
CA ILE A 242 -7.75 11.68 -24.34
C ILE A 242 -6.86 12.92 -24.22
N GLU A 243 -6.63 13.60 -25.34
CA GLU A 243 -5.84 14.82 -25.47
C GLU A 243 -6.43 16.00 -24.68
N SER A 244 -7.68 15.88 -24.22
CA SER A 244 -8.36 16.89 -23.41
C SER A 244 -8.33 16.59 -21.91
N LEU A 245 -7.70 15.49 -21.48
CA LEU A 245 -7.42 15.22 -20.07
C LEU A 245 -6.33 16.17 -19.58
N GLU A 246 -6.67 17.05 -18.65
CA GLU A 246 -5.73 18.01 -18.09
C GLU A 246 -5.37 17.65 -16.64
N PHE A 247 -4.08 17.58 -16.35
CA PHE A 247 -3.58 17.51 -14.98
C PHE A 247 -3.15 18.88 -14.47
N THR A 248 -3.67 19.24 -13.30
CA THR A 248 -3.29 20.43 -12.55
C THR A 248 -2.74 20.06 -11.18
N GLU A 249 -2.01 20.97 -10.54
CA GLU A 249 -1.44 20.76 -9.20
C GLU A 249 -0.60 19.47 -9.05
N VAL A 250 0.10 19.05 -10.11
CA VAL A 250 0.92 17.83 -10.09
C VAL A 250 2.02 17.96 -9.04
N ASN A 251 1.96 17.10 -8.02
CA ASN A 251 2.88 17.10 -6.89
C ASN A 251 3.51 15.72 -6.74
N VAL A 252 4.79 15.62 -7.10
CA VAL A 252 5.61 14.43 -6.87
C VAL A 252 6.03 14.39 -5.40
N ARG A 253 5.47 13.45 -4.64
CA ARG A 253 5.77 13.29 -3.21
C ARG A 253 7.14 12.68 -2.97
N GLY A 254 7.58 11.80 -3.87
CA GLY A 254 8.89 11.20 -3.86
C GLY A 254 9.14 10.39 -5.12
N ALA A 255 10.39 10.37 -5.57
CA ALA A 255 10.87 9.52 -6.65
C ALA A 255 12.22 8.91 -6.26
N TYR A 256 12.41 7.66 -6.66
CA TYR A 256 13.54 6.82 -6.31
C TYR A 256 14.02 6.11 -7.56
N SER A 257 15.33 6.11 -7.77
CA SER A 257 15.97 5.40 -8.87
C SER A 257 16.83 4.26 -8.36
N ALA A 258 16.72 3.12 -9.03
CA ALA A 258 17.48 1.91 -8.76
C ALA A 258 17.67 1.15 -10.08
N ALA A 259 18.88 0.65 -10.35
CA ALA A 259 19.18 -0.18 -11.52
C ALA A 259 18.63 0.36 -12.88
N GLY A 260 18.66 1.68 -13.06
CA GLY A 260 18.23 2.33 -14.31
C GLY A 260 16.72 2.58 -14.43
N ILE A 261 15.90 2.13 -13.47
CA ILE A 261 14.49 2.53 -13.40
C ILE A 261 14.32 3.70 -12.42
N THR A 262 13.31 4.54 -12.66
CA THR A 262 12.87 5.55 -11.68
C THR A 262 11.39 5.32 -11.42
N VAL A 263 11.03 5.16 -10.15
CA VAL A 263 9.64 5.04 -9.72
C VAL A 263 9.32 6.15 -8.74
N GLY A 264 8.10 6.64 -8.76
CA GLY A 264 7.69 7.68 -7.84
C GLY A 264 6.20 7.67 -7.57
N PHE A 265 5.80 8.44 -6.58
CA PHE A 265 4.41 8.67 -6.25
C PHE A 265 4.09 10.13 -6.48
N LEU A 266 3.00 10.39 -7.19
CA LEU A 266 2.47 11.74 -7.36
C LEU A 266 1.02 11.82 -6.96
N SER A 267 0.57 13.04 -6.67
CA SER A 267 -0.83 13.40 -6.61
C SER A 267 -1.09 14.55 -7.57
N ALA A 268 -2.19 14.50 -8.30
CA ALA A 268 -2.60 15.52 -9.24
C ALA A 268 -4.11 15.76 -9.11
N SER A 269 -4.52 16.99 -9.40
CA SER A 269 -5.90 17.29 -9.74
C SER A 269 -6.08 17.01 -11.23
N PHE A 270 -7.23 16.49 -11.64
CA PHE A 270 -7.54 16.23 -13.04
C PHE A 270 -8.86 16.87 -13.42
N GLU A 271 -8.96 17.29 -14.68
CA GLU A 271 -10.21 17.61 -15.35
C GLU A 271 -10.30 16.79 -16.63
N MET A 272 -11.41 16.09 -16.78
CA MET A 272 -11.71 15.17 -17.86
C MET A 272 -13.04 15.59 -18.47
N PRO A 273 -13.05 16.23 -19.65
CA PRO A 273 -14.29 16.58 -20.31
C PRO A 273 -15.01 15.33 -20.77
N PHE A 274 -16.33 15.42 -20.84
CA PHE A 274 -17.18 14.35 -21.35
C PHE A 274 -17.36 14.46 -22.87
N ALA A 275 -17.67 13.34 -23.51
CA ALA A 275 -18.08 13.34 -24.90
C ALA A 275 -19.39 14.14 -25.09
N PRO A 276 -19.57 14.90 -26.18
CA PRO A 276 -20.78 15.71 -26.41
C PRO A 276 -22.09 14.92 -26.28
N GLU A 277 -22.06 13.64 -26.63
CA GLU A 277 -23.20 12.72 -26.62
C GLU A 277 -23.73 12.45 -25.20
N VAL A 278 -22.93 12.65 -24.16
CA VAL A 278 -23.33 12.42 -22.78
C VAL A 278 -23.51 13.72 -21.98
N HIS A 279 -23.31 14.88 -22.61
CA HIS A 279 -23.38 16.19 -21.93
C HIS A 279 -24.73 16.45 -21.26
N GLU A 280 -25.84 16.02 -21.87
CA GLU A 280 -27.17 16.17 -21.28
C GLU A 280 -27.33 15.36 -19.99
N THR A 281 -26.59 14.27 -19.84
CA THR A 281 -26.72 13.34 -18.69
C THR A 281 -25.66 13.57 -17.61
N LEU A 282 -24.44 13.91 -18.00
CA LEU A 282 -23.27 13.99 -17.11
C LEU A 282 -22.71 15.41 -16.99
N GLY A 283 -23.18 16.32 -17.85
CA GLY A 283 -22.65 17.67 -17.98
C GLY A 283 -21.34 17.70 -18.78
N THR A 284 -20.51 18.70 -18.57
CA THR A 284 -19.40 18.99 -19.50
C THR A 284 -18.08 18.33 -19.12
N SER A 285 -17.83 18.12 -17.83
CA SER A 285 -16.59 17.51 -17.35
C SER A 285 -16.75 16.84 -15.98
N ALA A 286 -15.90 15.84 -15.74
CA ALA A 286 -15.57 15.31 -14.43
C ALA A 286 -14.24 15.88 -13.97
N SER A 287 -14.13 16.23 -12.71
CA SER A 287 -12.88 16.64 -12.09
C SER A 287 -12.68 15.94 -10.75
N GLY A 288 -11.45 15.85 -10.32
CA GLY A 288 -11.15 15.28 -9.01
C GLY A 288 -9.67 15.33 -8.69
N ARG A 289 -9.29 14.63 -7.62
CA ARG A 289 -7.89 14.44 -7.27
C ARG A 289 -7.54 12.97 -7.34
N LEU A 290 -6.46 12.65 -8.02
CA LEU A 290 -5.91 11.32 -8.04
C LEU A 290 -4.50 11.28 -7.45
N GLY A 291 -4.15 10.11 -6.94
CA GLY A 291 -2.81 9.77 -6.49
C GLY A 291 -2.43 8.43 -7.07
N GLY A 292 -1.20 8.34 -7.56
CA GLY A 292 -0.76 7.13 -8.24
C GLY A 292 0.75 6.98 -8.27
N TRP A 293 1.14 5.74 -8.49
CA TRP A 293 2.51 5.39 -8.81
C TRP A 293 2.79 5.68 -10.26
N PHE A 294 4.02 6.10 -10.54
CA PHE A 294 4.53 6.16 -11.89
C PHE A 294 5.90 5.49 -11.98
N ALA A 295 6.19 4.94 -13.16
CA ALA A 295 7.54 4.55 -13.57
C ALA A 295 7.98 5.44 -14.74
N LEU A 296 9.25 5.83 -14.77
CA LEU A 296 9.84 6.60 -15.86
C LEU A 296 10.75 5.76 -16.74
N SER A 297 10.72 6.03 -18.04
CA SER A 297 11.75 5.61 -18.98
C SER A 297 13.07 6.34 -18.71
N SER A 298 14.14 5.93 -19.41
CA SER A 298 15.42 6.65 -19.40
C SER A 298 15.32 8.07 -19.94
N ASP A 299 14.32 8.35 -20.78
CA ASP A 299 14.10 9.65 -21.42
C ASP A 299 13.20 10.57 -20.57
N GLY A 300 12.72 10.08 -19.43
CA GLY A 300 11.91 10.85 -18.47
C GLY A 300 10.41 10.84 -18.74
N GLU A 301 9.95 10.04 -19.71
CA GLU A 301 8.53 9.82 -19.98
C GLU A 301 7.94 8.83 -18.97
N VAL A 302 6.69 9.03 -18.59
CA VAL A 302 5.94 8.07 -17.78
C VAL A 302 5.61 6.87 -18.65
N VAL A 303 6.06 5.67 -18.27
CA VAL A 303 5.78 4.42 -19.00
C VAL A 303 4.71 3.57 -18.33
N GLU A 304 4.41 3.85 -17.07
CA GLU A 304 3.40 3.14 -16.30
C GLU A 304 2.81 4.12 -15.29
N PHE A 305 1.49 4.12 -15.13
CA PHE A 305 0.81 4.82 -14.06
C PHE A 305 -0.27 3.94 -13.43
N ASP A 306 -0.21 3.78 -12.11
CA ASP A 306 -1.18 3.00 -11.32
C ASP A 306 -1.94 3.93 -10.37
N VAL A 307 -3.23 4.15 -10.66
CA VAL A 307 -4.16 4.99 -9.90
C VAL A 307 -4.51 4.28 -8.60
N THR A 308 -3.90 4.73 -7.51
CA THR A 308 -4.10 4.10 -6.18
C THR A 308 -5.16 4.77 -5.32
N LEU A 309 -5.40 6.06 -5.55
CA LEU A 309 -6.30 6.89 -4.77
C LEU A 309 -7.10 7.80 -5.71
N LEU A 310 -8.41 7.72 -5.63
CA LEU A 310 -9.32 8.71 -6.17
C LEU A 310 -9.98 9.44 -4.99
N ARG A 311 -9.80 10.75 -4.89
CA ARG A 311 -10.40 11.59 -3.84
C ARG A 311 -11.21 12.69 -4.50
N SER A 312 -12.35 13.00 -3.87
CA SER A 312 -13.20 14.16 -4.20
C SER A 312 -13.54 14.26 -5.69
N LEU A 313 -14.37 13.33 -6.17
CA LEU A 313 -14.93 13.47 -7.51
C LEU A 313 -16.01 14.55 -7.49
N SER A 314 -15.92 15.48 -8.43
CA SER A 314 -16.94 16.51 -8.68
C SER A 314 -17.21 16.51 -10.18
N TYR A 315 -18.46 16.66 -10.58
CA TYR A 315 -18.81 16.86 -11.98
C TYR A 315 -19.78 18.03 -12.08
N VAL A 316 -19.63 18.81 -13.13
CA VAL A 316 -20.52 19.95 -13.37
C VAL A 316 -21.79 19.36 -13.96
N ARG A 317 -22.83 19.18 -13.14
CA ARG A 317 -24.14 18.79 -13.68
C ARG A 317 -24.57 19.84 -14.72
N PRO A 318 -25.14 19.42 -15.86
CA PRO A 318 -25.82 20.37 -16.72
C PRO A 318 -26.87 21.05 -15.84
N TRP A 319 -26.94 22.38 -15.90
CA TRP A 319 -27.95 23.15 -15.17
C TRP A 319 -29.29 22.43 -15.33
N GLU A 320 -29.75 21.72 -14.30
CA GLU A 320 -31.17 21.57 -14.09
C GLU A 320 -31.58 23.03 -13.93
N ALA A 321 -32.20 23.60 -14.96
CA ALA A 321 -33.06 24.74 -14.74
C ALA A 321 -33.91 24.30 -13.55
N GLU A 322 -33.65 24.87 -12.38
CA GLU A 322 -34.59 24.81 -11.29
C GLU A 322 -35.91 25.15 -11.96
N ASP A 323 -36.82 24.17 -12.03
CA ASP A 323 -38.19 24.43 -12.40
C ASP A 323 -38.63 25.49 -11.38
N GLU A 324 -38.55 26.77 -11.78
CA GLU A 324 -39.34 27.87 -11.29
C GLU A 324 -40.82 27.56 -11.62
N THR A 325 -41.30 26.38 -11.24
CA THR A 325 -42.71 26.13 -10.96
C THR A 325 -42.90 26.31 -9.46
N LEU A 326 -42.55 27.51 -9.00
CA LEU A 326 -43.14 28.15 -7.83
C LEU A 326 -44.15 29.22 -8.31
N ASP A 327 -44.84 28.93 -9.42
CA ASP A 327 -46.13 29.54 -9.72
C ASP A 327 -47.24 28.67 -9.08
N ASP A 328 -47.98 29.32 -8.19
CA ASP A 328 -49.38 29.05 -7.86
C ASP A 328 -49.76 27.73 -7.16
N LEU A 329 -49.49 27.65 -5.85
CA LEU A 329 -50.43 27.00 -4.91
C LEU A 329 -50.56 27.78 -3.59
N ASN A 330 -51.54 28.70 -3.59
CA ASN A 330 -52.35 29.26 -2.48
C ASN A 330 -51.68 29.97 -1.29
#